data_AF-A0A9E2I7E2-F1
#
_entry.id   AF-A0A9E2I7E2-F1
#
_cell.length_a   1.000
_cell.length_b   1.000
_cell.length_c   1.000
_cell.angle_alpha   90.00
_cell.angle_beta   90.00
_cell.angle_gamma   90.00
#
_symmetry.space_group_name_H-M   'P 1'
#
loop_
_entity.id
_entity.type
_entity.pdbx_description
1 polymer ?
#
loop_
_entity_poly.entity_id
_entity_poly.type
_entity_poly.pdbx_seq_one_letter_code
_entity_poly.pdbx_strand_id
1 'polypeptide(L)'
;MTEPFGKRRLKAVKEPYDAEAFVTRIKSLLEQRNETGRGAALKASLDHQTIYRVFTGQRPSMVTCILLANHFEVNPNEFLELASWPTLKVFEIETKSAEHLPPEAVDVALDIAKIPDSGTRKQVAEAIRILLKQYILD
;
A
#
# COMPACT_ATOMS: atom_id res chain seq x y z
N MET A 1 -17.30 -3.92 20.90
CA MET A 1 -15.96 -3.32 21.02
C MET A 1 -15.00 -4.16 20.19
N THR A 2 -14.26 -3.55 19.27
CA THR A 2 -13.20 -4.24 18.53
C THR A 2 -12.11 -4.71 19.49
N GLU A 3 -11.54 -5.89 19.23
CA GLU A 3 -10.53 -6.48 20.10
C GLU A 3 -9.27 -5.57 20.20
N PRO A 4 -8.75 -5.30 21.43
CA PRO A 4 -7.55 -4.50 21.60
C PRO A 4 -6.37 -5.03 20.79
N PHE A 5 -5.60 -4.13 20.19
CA PHE A 5 -4.46 -4.48 19.33
C PHE A 5 -3.49 -5.46 19.99
N GLY A 6 -3.18 -5.26 21.27
CA GLY A 6 -2.27 -6.15 22.02
C GLY A 6 -2.73 -7.62 22.04
N LYS A 7 -4.05 -7.86 22.15
CA LYS A 7 -4.60 -9.24 22.12
C LYS A 7 -4.53 -9.83 20.71
N ARG A 8 -4.89 -9.06 19.68
CA ARG A 8 -4.76 -9.48 18.27
C ARG A 8 -3.33 -9.85 17.92
N ARG A 9 -2.34 -9.06 18.35
CA ARG A 9 -0.91 -9.34 18.15
C ARG A 9 -0.48 -10.63 18.84
N LEU A 10 -0.88 -10.84 20.10
CA LEU A 10 -0.55 -12.06 20.85
C LEU A 10 -1.16 -13.32 20.21
N LYS A 11 -2.37 -13.20 19.64
CA LYS A 11 -3.02 -14.27 18.89
C LYS A 11 -2.23 -14.61 17.62
N ALA A 12 -1.87 -13.60 16.84
CA ALA A 12 -1.07 -13.77 15.62
C ALA A 12 0.26 -14.49 15.89
N VAL A 13 0.97 -14.19 16.99
CA VAL A 13 2.22 -14.89 17.36
C VAL A 13 2.03 -16.41 17.50
N LYS A 14 0.86 -16.85 17.98
CA LYS A 14 0.58 -18.27 18.22
C LYS A 14 0.03 -18.99 16.99
N GLU A 15 -0.52 -18.25 16.05
CA GLU A 15 -1.11 -18.81 14.84
C GLU A 15 -0.01 -19.22 13.84
N PRO A 16 -0.21 -20.35 13.14
CA PRO A 16 0.71 -20.78 12.11
C PRO A 16 0.85 -19.70 11.02
N TYR A 17 2.04 -19.61 10.46
CA TYR A 17 2.38 -18.67 9.40
C TYR A 17 2.58 -19.43 8.10
N ASP A 18 1.88 -19.00 7.05
CA ASP A 18 2.21 -19.40 5.68
C ASP A 18 3.01 -18.29 5.00
N ALA A 19 4.24 -18.62 4.61
CA ALA A 19 5.17 -17.67 4.04
C ALA A 19 4.98 -17.47 2.53
N GLU A 20 4.24 -18.33 1.84
CA GLU A 20 4.22 -18.38 0.38
C GLU A 20 3.79 -17.04 -0.26
N ALA A 21 2.71 -16.45 0.27
CA ALA A 21 2.19 -15.18 -0.23
C ALA A 21 3.19 -14.02 -0.03
N PHE A 22 3.80 -13.92 1.16
CA PHE A 22 4.79 -12.88 1.46
C PHE A 22 6.03 -13.05 0.58
N VAL A 23 6.55 -14.27 0.45
CA VAL A 23 7.74 -14.58 -0.37
C VAL A 23 7.48 -14.23 -1.84
N THR A 24 6.33 -14.63 -2.37
CA THR A 24 5.93 -14.33 -3.75
C THR A 24 5.87 -12.83 -3.99
N ARG A 25 5.29 -12.07 -3.03
CA ARG A 25 5.22 -10.62 -3.14
C ARG A 25 6.59 -9.95 -3.14
N ILE A 26 7.49 -10.35 -2.24
CA ILE A 26 8.86 -9.82 -2.20
C ILE A 26 9.62 -10.13 -3.49
N LYS A 27 9.51 -11.35 -4.03
CA LYS A 27 10.14 -11.71 -5.31
C LYS A 27 9.66 -10.81 -6.44
N SER A 28 8.36 -10.60 -6.56
CA SER A 28 7.78 -9.71 -7.57
C SER A 28 8.30 -8.28 -7.47
N LEU A 29 8.41 -7.73 -6.25
CA LEU A 29 8.93 -6.37 -6.04
C LEU A 29 10.42 -6.24 -6.34
N LEU A 30 11.21 -7.27 -6.01
CA LEU A 30 12.63 -7.34 -6.37
C LEU A 30 12.82 -7.36 -7.90
N GLU A 31 12.02 -8.14 -8.61
CA GLU A 31 12.03 -8.21 -10.07
C GLU A 31 11.65 -6.86 -10.71
N GLN A 32 10.58 -6.22 -10.23
CA GLN A 32 10.13 -4.91 -10.73
C GLN A 32 11.21 -3.82 -10.60
N ARG A 33 12.00 -3.86 -9.52
CA ARG A 33 13.05 -2.87 -9.25
C ARG A 33 14.45 -3.32 -9.69
N ASN A 34 14.58 -4.51 -10.28
CA ASN A 34 15.85 -5.13 -10.63
C ASN A 34 16.85 -5.15 -9.46
N GLU A 35 16.39 -5.55 -8.28
CA GLU A 35 17.16 -5.58 -7.03
C GLU A 35 17.45 -7.00 -6.56
N THR A 36 18.59 -7.18 -5.89
CA THR A 36 18.88 -8.41 -5.16
C THR A 36 18.29 -8.35 -3.75
N GLY A 37 17.91 -9.49 -3.18
CA GLY A 37 17.41 -9.54 -1.80
C GLY A 37 18.41 -8.97 -0.77
N ARG A 38 19.71 -9.16 -0.97
CA ARG A 38 20.75 -8.53 -0.14
C ARG A 38 20.73 -7.00 -0.27
N GLY A 39 20.66 -6.50 -1.50
CA GLY A 39 20.64 -5.06 -1.77
C GLY A 39 19.40 -4.38 -1.19
N ALA A 40 18.23 -4.97 -1.42
CA ALA A 40 16.97 -4.46 -0.89
C ALA A 40 16.95 -4.45 0.64
N ALA A 41 17.46 -5.49 1.31
CA ALA A 41 17.54 -5.52 2.77
C ALA A 41 18.41 -4.38 3.31
N LEU A 42 19.59 -4.15 2.73
CA LEU A 42 20.48 -3.07 3.16
C LEU A 42 19.88 -1.69 2.91
N LYS A 43 19.25 -1.46 1.74
CA LYS A 43 18.55 -0.20 1.43
C LYS A 43 17.37 0.05 2.38
N ALA A 44 16.69 -1.01 2.81
CA ALA A 44 15.64 -0.96 3.82
C ALA A 44 16.17 -0.79 5.26
N SER A 45 17.48 -0.56 5.47
CA SER A 45 18.12 -0.49 6.79
C SER A 45 17.95 -1.77 7.63
N LEU A 46 17.87 -2.92 6.97
CA LEU A 46 17.77 -4.24 7.57
C LEU A 46 19.10 -4.99 7.46
N ASP A 47 19.26 -6.05 8.25
CA ASP A 47 20.41 -6.93 8.11
C ASP A 47 20.36 -7.68 6.77
N HIS A 48 21.52 -7.91 6.17
CA HIS A 48 21.66 -8.50 4.84
C HIS A 48 21.02 -9.89 4.67
N GLN A 49 20.74 -10.61 5.77
CA GLN A 49 20.11 -11.93 5.74
C GLN A 49 18.58 -11.86 5.90
N THR A 50 18.00 -10.69 6.17
CA THR A 50 16.57 -10.55 6.46
C THR A 50 15.70 -11.16 5.36
N ILE A 51 15.95 -10.80 4.09
CA ILE A 51 15.17 -11.33 2.96
C ILE A 51 15.45 -12.83 2.75
N TYR A 52 16.67 -13.29 3.00
CA TYR A 52 16.97 -14.73 2.96
C TYR A 52 16.14 -15.50 3.99
N ARG A 53 16.06 -15.01 5.23
CA ARG A 53 15.24 -15.63 6.29
C ARG A 53 13.77 -15.69 5.91
N VAL A 54 13.23 -14.62 5.32
CA VAL A 54 11.87 -14.59 4.77
C VAL A 54 11.69 -15.67 3.70
N PHE A 55 12.63 -15.82 2.77
CA PHE A 55 12.58 -16.86 1.73
C PHE A 55 12.67 -18.29 2.27
N THR A 56 13.31 -18.49 3.42
CA THR A 56 13.33 -19.77 4.14
C THR A 56 12.09 -20.03 4.99
N GLY A 57 11.08 -19.15 4.93
CA GLY A 57 9.80 -19.31 5.62
C GLY A 57 9.73 -18.67 7.00
N GLN A 58 10.75 -17.91 7.43
CA GLN A 58 10.67 -17.21 8.71
C GLN A 58 9.69 -16.03 8.62
N ARG A 59 8.76 -15.94 9.57
CA ARG A 59 7.86 -14.79 9.69
C ARG A 59 8.68 -13.52 9.98
N PRO A 60 8.60 -12.48 9.13
CA PRO A 60 9.24 -11.20 9.42
C PRO A 60 8.56 -10.53 10.62
N SER A 61 9.34 -9.80 11.42
CA SER A 61 8.78 -8.99 12.51
C SER A 61 7.90 -7.86 11.95
N MET A 62 7.00 -7.29 12.77
CA MET A 62 6.24 -6.11 12.35
C MET A 62 7.14 -4.95 11.90
N VAL A 63 8.26 -4.72 12.60
CA VAL A 63 9.23 -3.68 12.23
C VAL A 63 9.85 -3.98 10.86
N THR A 64 10.22 -5.23 10.63
CA THR A 64 10.72 -5.69 9.32
C THR A 64 9.69 -5.46 8.21
N CYS A 65 8.41 -5.75 8.47
CA CYS A 65 7.33 -5.50 7.51
C CYS A 65 7.23 -4.01 7.17
N ILE A 66 7.26 -3.13 8.18
CA ILE A 66 7.18 -1.68 7.98
C ILE A 66 8.39 -1.15 7.20
N LEU A 67 9.60 -1.58 7.53
CA LEU A 67 10.81 -1.13 6.85
C LEU A 67 10.90 -1.63 5.40
N LEU A 68 10.52 -2.88 5.15
CA LEU A 68 10.42 -3.39 3.78
C LEU A 68 9.33 -2.64 2.99
N ALA A 69 8.17 -2.38 3.59
CA ALA A 69 7.09 -1.66 2.93
C ALA A 69 7.50 -0.23 2.58
N ASN A 70 8.21 0.46 3.49
CA ASN A 70 8.79 1.77 3.23
C ASN A 70 9.81 1.73 2.08
N HIS A 71 10.71 0.73 2.05
CA HIS A 71 11.68 0.58 0.97
C HIS A 71 10.99 0.36 -0.39
N PHE A 72 9.99 -0.52 -0.44
CA PHE A 72 9.23 -0.81 -1.66
C PHE A 72 8.12 0.19 -1.97
N GLU A 73 7.95 1.23 -1.15
CA GLU A 73 6.91 2.27 -1.27
C GLU A 73 5.49 1.68 -1.41
N VAL A 74 5.22 0.61 -0.66
CA VAL A 74 3.89 -0.01 -0.56
C VAL A 74 3.27 0.26 0.79
N ASN A 75 1.95 0.06 0.90
CA ASN A 75 1.26 0.22 2.18
C ASN A 75 1.82 -0.79 3.23
N PRO A 76 2.28 -0.35 4.41
CA PRO A 76 2.75 -1.26 5.46
C PRO A 76 1.72 -2.31 5.91
N ASN A 77 0.42 -1.99 5.86
CA ASN A 77 -0.64 -2.96 6.16
C ASN A 77 -0.65 -4.15 5.20
N GLU A 78 -0.25 -3.97 3.94
CA GLU A 78 -0.12 -5.08 2.99
C GLU A 78 0.87 -6.12 3.49
N PHE A 79 2.05 -5.69 3.95
CA PHE A 79 3.07 -6.61 4.47
C PHE A 79 2.71 -7.15 5.85
N LEU A 80 2.05 -6.36 6.69
CA LEU A 80 1.55 -6.87 7.97
C LEU A 80 0.55 -8.00 7.74
N GLU A 81 -0.41 -7.86 6.82
CA GLU A 81 -1.39 -8.88 6.49
C GLU A 81 -0.74 -10.14 5.90
N LEU A 82 0.16 -9.97 4.93
CA LEU A 82 0.91 -11.08 4.33
C LEU A 82 1.73 -11.85 5.37
N ALA A 83 2.22 -11.17 6.41
CA ALA A 83 2.97 -11.77 7.52
C ALA A 83 2.06 -12.28 8.65
N SER A 84 0.73 -12.25 8.46
CA SER A 84 -0.30 -12.60 9.44
C SER A 84 -0.29 -11.74 10.71
N TRP A 85 0.20 -10.51 10.62
CA TRP A 85 0.11 -9.51 11.67
C TRP A 85 -1.19 -8.70 11.58
N PRO A 86 -1.74 -8.23 12.72
CA PRO A 86 -2.84 -7.29 12.68
C PRO A 86 -2.41 -5.96 12.03
N THR A 87 -3.29 -5.42 11.20
CA THR A 87 -3.13 -4.08 10.61
C THR A 87 -3.15 -2.98 11.67
N LEU A 88 -2.53 -1.86 11.31
CA LEU A 88 -2.48 -0.65 12.11
C LEU A 88 -3.25 0.47 11.41
N LYS A 89 -4.14 1.13 12.15
CA LYS A 89 -4.95 2.25 11.64
C LYS A 89 -4.11 3.41 11.11
N VAL A 90 -2.92 3.63 11.67
CA VAL A 90 -1.99 4.68 11.20
C VAL A 90 -1.51 4.45 9.77
N PHE A 91 -1.60 3.21 9.26
CA PHE A 91 -1.25 2.84 7.89
C PHE A 91 -2.50 2.57 7.03
N GLU A 92 -3.70 2.82 7.55
CA GLU A 92 -4.87 2.96 6.71
C GLU A 92 -4.66 4.26 5.92
N ILE A 93 -4.06 4.11 4.75
CA ILE A 93 -4.03 5.18 3.77
C ILE A 93 -5.50 5.35 3.39
N GLU A 94 -6.10 6.47 3.77
CA GLU A 94 -7.24 7.02 3.05
C GLU A 94 -6.73 7.34 1.64
N THR A 95 -6.50 6.29 0.85
CA THR A 95 -6.48 6.46 -0.59
C THR A 95 -7.80 7.15 -0.84
N LYS A 96 -7.77 8.32 -1.47
CA LYS A 96 -8.94 8.83 -2.16
C LYS A 96 -9.26 7.80 -3.24
N SER A 97 -9.82 6.66 -2.82
CA SER A 97 -10.46 5.73 -3.70
C SER A 97 -11.58 6.54 -4.36
N ALA A 98 -11.96 6.18 -5.57
CA ALA A 98 -13.10 6.81 -6.23
C ALA A 98 -14.39 6.78 -5.36
N GLU A 99 -14.41 5.96 -4.30
CA GLU A 99 -15.50 5.80 -3.34
C GLU A 99 -15.45 6.80 -2.16
N HIS A 100 -14.31 7.47 -1.92
CA HIS A 100 -14.14 8.47 -0.85
C HIS A 100 -13.54 9.78 -1.40
N LEU A 101 -14.12 10.25 -2.51
CA LEU A 101 -13.83 11.60 -2.98
C LEU A 101 -14.33 12.63 -1.96
N PRO A 102 -13.58 13.73 -1.72
CA PRO A 102 -14.09 14.83 -0.92
C PRO A 102 -15.38 15.37 -1.59
N PRO A 103 -16.37 15.86 -0.81
CA PRO A 103 -17.67 16.29 -1.34
C PRO A 103 -17.54 17.26 -2.53
N GLU A 104 -16.56 18.15 -2.48
CA GLU A 104 -16.28 19.13 -3.54
C GLU A 104 -15.86 18.47 -4.87
N ALA A 105 -15.15 17.33 -4.82
CA ALA A 105 -14.79 16.57 -6.02
C ALA A 105 -15.97 15.74 -6.55
N VAL A 106 -16.86 15.28 -5.67
CA VAL A 106 -18.09 14.58 -6.05
C VAL A 106 -19.04 15.54 -6.76
N ASP A 107 -19.21 16.75 -6.24
CA ASP A 107 -20.08 17.78 -6.83
C ASP A 107 -19.65 18.13 -8.25
N VAL A 108 -18.34 18.33 -8.47
CA VAL A 108 -17.78 18.57 -9.80
C VAL A 108 -18.03 17.38 -10.74
N ALA A 109 -17.89 16.14 -10.26
CA ALA A 109 -18.16 14.96 -11.07
C ALA A 109 -19.65 14.83 -11.44
N LEU A 110 -20.56 15.12 -10.51
CA LEU A 110 -22.00 15.11 -10.73
C LEU A 110 -22.43 16.17 -11.75
N ASP A 111 -21.84 17.36 -11.70
CA ASP A 111 -22.16 18.44 -12.66
C ASP A 111 -21.65 18.13 -14.07
N ILE A 112 -20.47 17.51 -14.20
CA ILE A 112 -19.98 17.01 -15.50
C ILE A 112 -20.91 15.91 -16.04
N ALA A 113 -21.42 15.02 -15.18
CA ALA A 113 -22.30 13.92 -15.59
C ALA A 113 -23.65 14.41 -16.14
N LYS A 114 -24.12 15.59 -15.71
CA LYS A 114 -25.34 16.22 -16.24
C LYS A 114 -25.20 16.76 -17.67
N ILE A 115 -23.98 16.86 -18.20
CA ILE A 115 -23.74 17.36 -19.58
C ILE A 115 -24.17 16.27 -20.58
N PRO A 116 -25.20 16.51 -21.40
CA PRO A 116 -25.76 15.48 -22.28
C PRO A 116 -24.84 15.16 -23.47
N ASP A 117 -24.17 16.16 -24.02
CA ASP A 117 -23.22 15.98 -25.12
C ASP A 117 -21.86 15.45 -24.61
N SER A 118 -21.44 14.31 -25.17
CA SER A 118 -20.18 13.67 -24.84
C SER A 118 -18.94 14.49 -25.24
N GLY A 119 -19.02 15.27 -26.32
CA GLY A 119 -17.93 16.13 -26.77
C GLY A 119 -17.66 17.26 -25.78
N THR A 120 -18.72 17.94 -25.37
CA THR A 120 -18.72 19.01 -24.37
C THR A 120 -18.28 18.48 -23.01
N ARG A 121 -18.75 17.29 -22.60
CA ARG A 121 -18.32 16.64 -21.35
C ARG A 121 -16.81 16.40 -21.31
N LYS A 122 -16.24 15.94 -22.43
CA LYS A 122 -14.80 15.73 -22.56
C LYS A 122 -14.03 17.04 -22.49
N GLN A 123 -14.49 18.09 -23.19
CA GLN A 123 -13.86 19.41 -23.17
C GLN A 123 -13.83 20.02 -21.77
N VAL A 124 -14.93 19.92 -21.02
CA VAL A 124 -15.02 20.44 -19.65
C VAL A 124 -14.08 19.67 -18.71
N ALA A 125 -14.05 18.34 -18.80
CA ALA A 125 -13.13 17.52 -18.01
C ALA A 125 -11.65 17.87 -18.31
N GLU A 126 -11.33 18.14 -19.57
CA GLU A 126 -9.99 18.52 -20.01
C GLU A 126 -9.58 19.92 -19.53
N ALA A 127 -10.51 20.88 -19.55
CA ALA A 127 -10.31 22.21 -18.98
C ALA A 127 -10.03 22.16 -17.47
N ILE A 128 -10.78 21.34 -16.73
CA ILE A 128 -10.56 21.13 -15.29
C ILE A 128 -9.18 20.52 -15.05
N ARG A 129 -8.77 19.53 -15.85
CA ARG A 129 -7.41 18.95 -15.75
C ARG A 129 -6.32 19.99 -15.99
N ILE A 130 -6.50 20.90 -16.94
CA ILE A 130 -5.54 22.00 -17.20
C ILE A 130 -5.42 22.92 -15.99
N LEU A 131 -6.53 23.28 -15.34
CA LEU A 131 -6.52 24.10 -14.13
C LEU A 131 -5.84 23.37 -12.97
N LEU A 132 -6.12 22.07 -12.81
CA LEU A 132 -5.53 21.26 -11.73
C LEU A 132 -4.02 21.06 -11.88
N LYS A 133 -3.48 21.03 -13.11
CA LYS A 133 -2.03 20.95 -13.37
C LYS A 133 -1.23 22.08 -12.73
N GLN A 134 -1.86 23.21 -12.38
CA GLN A 134 -1.19 24.31 -11.68
C GLN A 134 -0.94 24.02 -10.20
N TYR A 135 -1.63 23.03 -9.64
CA TYR A 135 -1.64 22.73 -8.20
C TYR A 135 -1.19 21.31 -7.87
N ILE A 136 -1.23 20.40 -8.84
CA ILE A 136 -0.70 19.04 -8.73
C ILE A 136 0.69 19.08 -9.37
N LEU A 137 1.72 19.18 -8.53
CA LEU A 137 3.12 19.00 -8.96
C LEU A 137 3.30 17.53 -9.38
N ASP A 138 3.76 17.33 -10.62
CA ASP A 138 4.30 16.05 -11.09
C ASP A 138 5.55 15.64 -10.29
#